data_AF-A0A938MRV3-F1
#
_entry.id   AF-A0A938MRV3-F1
#
_cell.length_a   1.000
_cell.length_b   1.000
_cell.length_c   1.000
_cell.angle_alpha   90.00
_cell.angle_beta   90.00
_cell.angle_gamma   90.00
#
_symmetry.space_group_name_H-M   'P 1'
#
loop_
_entity.id
_entity.type
_entity.pdbx_description
1 polymer ?
#
loop_
_entity_poly.entity_id
_entity_poly.type
_entity_poly.pdbx_seq_one_letter_code
_entity_poly.pdbx_strand_id
1 'polypeptide(L)'
;MGTRIPLSKAEEDIRNLRQRLELSTAEIGLSVRTTNCLEERGIFTVEDLLHCTRNDLLGITNFGEKTLEEVYASLEKIGFRRERV
;
A
#
# COMPACT_ATOMS: atom_id res chain seq x y z
N MET A 1 -18.98 10.49 34.05
CA MET A 1 -19.30 9.61 32.90
C MET A 1 -18.06 9.50 32.03
N GLY A 2 -17.15 8.58 32.37
CA GLY A 2 -15.94 8.36 31.59
C GLY A 2 -15.88 6.89 31.25
N THR A 3 -16.37 6.52 30.07
CA THR A 3 -16.17 5.18 29.53
C THR A 3 -14.68 5.01 29.27
N ARG A 4 -13.99 4.42 30.25
CA ARG A 4 -12.66 3.81 30.06
C ARG A 4 -12.88 2.59 29.19
N ILE A 5 -12.99 2.80 27.89
CA ILE A 5 -12.91 1.74 26.90
C ILE A 5 -11.43 1.34 26.90
N PRO A 6 -11.06 0.13 27.37
CA PRO A 6 -9.72 -0.36 27.09
C PRO A 6 -9.64 -0.49 25.58
N LEU A 7 -8.70 0.22 24.94
CA LEU A 7 -8.42 -0.02 23.53
C LEU A 7 -8.09 -1.51 23.42
N SER A 8 -9.00 -2.25 22.77
CA SER A 8 -8.83 -3.67 22.54
C SER A 8 -7.59 -3.83 21.68
N LYS A 9 -6.84 -4.92 21.87
CA LYS A 9 -5.65 -5.24 21.07
C LYS A 9 -5.88 -5.13 19.56
N ALA A 10 -7.11 -5.43 19.13
CA ALA A 10 -7.56 -5.24 17.75
C ALA A 10 -7.54 -3.78 17.26
N GLU A 11 -7.87 -2.79 18.10
CA GLU A 11 -7.82 -1.38 17.72
C GLU A 11 -6.38 -0.87 17.57
N GLU A 12 -5.46 -1.42 18.36
CA GLU A 12 -4.03 -1.10 18.27
C GLU A 12 -3.41 -1.68 16.99
N ASP A 13 -3.77 -2.92 16.63
CA ASP A 13 -3.38 -3.53 15.36
C ASP A 13 -3.93 -2.75 14.15
N ILE A 14 -5.20 -2.32 14.20
CA ILE A 14 -5.82 -1.50 13.15
C ILE A 14 -5.13 -0.14 13.04
N ARG A 15 -4.78 0.50 14.16
CA ARG A 15 -4.02 1.76 14.15
C ARG A 15 -2.64 1.57 13.54
N ASN A 16 -1.94 0.50 13.92
CA ASN A 16 -0.61 0.21 13.38
C ASN A 16 -0.69 -0.06 11.88
N LEU A 17 -1.73 -0.78 11.43
CA LEU A 17 -2.00 -1.01 10.02
C LEU A 17 -2.30 0.31 9.27
N ARG A 18 -3.14 1.18 9.83
CA ARG A 18 -3.46 2.50 9.26
C ARG A 18 -2.23 3.37 9.09
N GLN A 19 -1.38 3.47 10.11
CA GLN A 19 -0.13 4.23 9.98
C GLN A 19 0.75 3.74 8.84
N ARG A 20 0.69 2.43 8.54
CA ARG A 20 1.45 1.84 7.44
C ARG A 20 0.77 2.02 6.07
N LEU A 21 -0.56 2.13 6.03
CA LEU A 21 -1.36 2.46 4.84
C LEU A 21 -1.15 3.92 4.39
N GLU A 22 -0.98 4.81 5.36
CA GLU A 22 -0.71 6.24 5.15
C GLU A 22 0.71 6.52 4.61
N LEU A 23 1.60 5.50 4.59
CA LEU A 23 2.92 5.64 3.99
C LEU A 23 2.80 5.87 2.49
N SER A 24 3.60 6.80 1.98
CA SER A 24 3.63 7.10 0.55
C SER A 24 4.40 6.05 -0.24
N THR A 25 4.08 5.88 -1.52
CA THR A 25 4.79 5.01 -2.47
C THR A 25 6.28 5.36 -2.56
N ALA A 26 6.63 6.63 -2.35
CA ALA A 26 8.01 7.11 -2.23
C ALA A 26 8.74 6.64 -0.95
N GLU A 27 8.03 6.50 0.17
CA GLU A 27 8.62 6.11 1.47
C GLU A 27 8.89 4.61 1.57
N ILE A 28 8.12 3.80 0.85
CA ILE A 28 8.23 2.34 0.85
C ILE A 28 9.36 1.82 -0.06
N GLY A 29 10.18 2.72 -0.58
CA GLY A 29 11.40 2.40 -1.34
C GLY A 29 11.14 1.88 -2.74
N LEU A 30 10.06 2.34 -3.39
CA LEU A 30 9.82 2.07 -4.80
C LEU A 30 10.81 2.81 -5.70
N SER A 31 11.09 2.21 -6.86
CA SER A 31 11.89 2.87 -7.89
C SER A 31 11.17 4.13 -8.38
N VAL A 32 11.92 5.21 -8.65
CA VAL A 32 11.40 6.49 -9.17
C VAL A 32 10.45 6.29 -10.37
N ARG A 33 10.71 5.26 -11.20
CA ARG A 33 9.82 4.94 -12.33
C ARG A 33 8.46 4.41 -11.85
N THR A 34 8.48 3.51 -10.88
CA THR A 34 7.29 2.93 -10.27
C THR A 34 6.47 4.01 -9.56
N THR A 35 7.13 4.87 -8.77
CA THR A 35 6.49 6.00 -8.08
C THR A 35 5.83 6.94 -9.08
N ASN A 36 6.55 7.39 -10.11
CA ASN A 36 5.99 8.31 -11.12
C ASN A 36 4.77 7.70 -11.85
N CYS A 37 4.82 6.39 -12.19
CA CYS A 37 3.69 5.73 -12.84
C CYS A 37 2.45 5.63 -11.94
N LEU A 38 2.66 5.46 -10.64
CA LEU A 38 1.59 5.41 -9.64
C LEU A 38 1.01 6.81 -9.40
N GLU A 39 1.86 7.81 -9.26
CA GLU A 39 1.47 9.22 -9.09
C GLU A 39 0.67 9.75 -10.29
N GLU A 40 1.02 9.37 -11.52
CA GLU A 40 0.24 9.72 -12.72
C GLU A 40 -1.18 9.12 -12.71
N ARG A 41 -1.38 7.99 -12.02
CA ARG A 41 -2.71 7.43 -11.78
C ARG A 41 -3.44 8.03 -10.58
N GLY A 42 -2.79 8.88 -9.80
CA GLY A 42 -3.29 9.39 -8.54
C GLY A 42 -3.06 8.46 -7.35
N ILE A 43 -2.15 7.49 -7.47
CA ILE A 43 -1.77 6.55 -6.41
C ILE A 43 -0.53 7.08 -5.70
N PHE A 44 -0.74 7.80 -4.59
CA PHE A 44 0.35 8.37 -3.79
C PHE A 44 0.67 7.53 -2.56
N THR A 45 -0.32 6.77 -2.06
CA THR A 45 -0.22 6.03 -0.80
C THR A 45 -0.27 4.52 -1.00
N VAL A 46 0.18 3.79 0.02
CA VAL A 46 0.01 2.33 0.11
C VAL A 46 -1.47 1.94 0.12
N GLU A 47 -2.32 2.77 0.75
CA GLU A 47 -3.77 2.59 0.75
C GLU A 47 -4.36 2.60 -0.67
N ASP A 48 -4.07 3.63 -1.47
CA ASP A 48 -4.54 3.72 -2.86
C ASP A 48 -4.07 2.52 -3.68
N LEU A 49 -2.83 2.10 -3.44
CA LEU A 49 -2.23 0.98 -4.14
C LEU A 49 -2.89 -0.36 -3.78
N LEU A 50 -3.31 -0.53 -2.53
CA LEU A 50 -4.10 -1.69 -2.08
C LEU A 50 -5.50 -1.69 -2.69
N HIS A 51 -6.09 -0.52 -2.90
CA HIS A 51 -7.35 -0.34 -3.61
C HIS A 51 -7.23 -0.66 -5.12
N CYS A 52 -6.10 -0.40 -5.76
CA CYS A 52 -5.87 -0.67 -7.19
C CYS A 52 -5.53 -2.12 -7.48
N THR A 53 -6.34 -2.84 -8.28
CA THR A 53 -6.11 -4.28 -8.58
C THR A 53 -4.87 -4.52 -9.45
N ARG A 54 -4.37 -5.78 -9.48
CA ARG A 54 -3.28 -6.20 -10.38
C ARG A 54 -3.58 -5.83 -11.84
N ASN A 55 -4.80 -6.06 -12.30
CA ASN A 55 -5.22 -5.74 -13.66
C ASN A 55 -5.15 -4.23 -13.93
N ASP A 56 -5.55 -3.44 -12.94
CA ASP A 56 -5.48 -1.99 -13.02
C ASP A 56 -4.02 -1.51 -13.14
N LEU A 57 -3.13 -2.06 -12.31
CA LEU A 57 -1.70 -1.75 -12.35
C LEU A 57 -1.04 -2.20 -13.67
N LEU A 58 -1.33 -3.41 -14.17
CA LEU A 58 -0.82 -3.91 -15.46
C LEU A 58 -1.36 -3.14 -16.67
N GLY A 59 -2.47 -2.42 -16.52
CA GLY A 59 -3.01 -1.54 -17.55
C GLY A 59 -2.32 -0.17 -17.64
N ILE A 60 -1.47 0.19 -16.67
CA ILE A 60 -0.68 1.43 -16.73
C ILE A 60 0.36 1.30 -17.86
N THR A 61 0.33 2.25 -18.79
CA THR A 61 1.38 2.37 -19.80
C THR A 61 2.69 2.64 -19.07
N ASN A 62 3.72 1.81 -19.26
CA ASN A 62 5.00 1.81 -18.55
C ASN A 62 5.06 1.02 -17.22
N PHE A 63 4.02 0.25 -16.90
CA PHE A 63 3.98 -0.67 -15.76
C PHE A 63 4.06 -2.11 -16.26
N GLY A 64 4.99 -2.88 -15.70
CA GLY A 64 5.24 -4.26 -16.11
C GLY A 64 5.36 -5.18 -14.91
N GLU A 65 5.68 -6.45 -15.16
CA GLU A 65 5.85 -7.44 -14.09
C GLU A 65 6.92 -7.01 -13.06
N LYS A 66 8.00 -6.37 -13.51
CA LYS A 66 9.07 -5.87 -12.62
C LYS A 66 8.58 -4.81 -11.63
N THR A 67 7.94 -3.74 -12.12
CA THR A 67 7.43 -2.67 -11.25
C THR A 67 6.29 -3.16 -10.36
N LEU A 68 5.46 -4.07 -10.88
CA LEU A 68 4.43 -4.74 -10.10
C LEU A 68 5.03 -5.59 -8.96
N GLU A 69 6.08 -6.35 -9.23
CA GLU A 69 6.76 -7.17 -8.23
C GLU A 69 7.47 -6.32 -7.17
N GLU A 70 8.08 -5.20 -7.54
CA GLU A 70 8.64 -4.23 -6.58
C GLU A 70 7.57 -3.72 -5.60
N VAL A 71 6.40 -3.35 -6.13
CA VAL A 71 5.25 -2.93 -5.33
C VAL A 71 4.80 -4.01 -4.37
N TYR A 72 4.62 -5.24 -4.85
CA TYR A 72 4.25 -6.36 -3.99
C TYR A 72 5.31 -6.65 -2.92
N ALA A 73 6.59 -6.61 -3.27
CA ALA A 73 7.68 -6.82 -2.34
C ALA A 73 7.73 -5.73 -1.25
N SER A 74 7.50 -4.47 -1.62
CA SER A 74 7.40 -3.37 -0.65
C SER A 74 6.18 -3.53 0.25
N LEU A 75 5.00 -3.84 -0.29
CA LEU A 75 3.79 -4.15 0.49
C LEU A 75 4.04 -5.28 1.50
N GLU A 76 4.71 -6.36 1.07
CA GLU A 76 4.98 -7.53 1.90
C GLU A 76 5.98 -7.21 3.03
N LYS A 77 6.99 -6.34 2.77
CA LYS A 77 7.88 -5.80 3.82
C LYS A 77 7.11 -5.01 4.88
N ILE A 78 6.06 -4.33 4.46
CA ILE A 78 5.15 -3.58 5.34
C ILE A 78 4.00 -4.51 5.81
N GLY A 79 4.14 -5.82 5.73
CA GLY A 79 3.17 -6.77 6.30
C GLY A 79 1.81 -6.77 5.61
N PHE A 80 1.65 -6.10 4.48
CA PHE A 80 0.46 -6.19 3.63
C PHE A 80 0.67 -7.28 2.60
N ARG A 81 0.16 -8.47 2.91
CA ARG A 81 0.13 -9.55 1.94
C ARG A 81 -1.12 -9.41 1.10
N ARG A 82 -0.99 -8.90 -0.12
CA ARG A 82 -2.09 -8.98 -1.08
C ARG A 82 -2.21 -10.44 -1.52
N GLU A 83 -3.31 -11.09 -1.20
CA GLU A 83 -3.56 -12.46 -1.65
C GLU A 83 -3.56 -12.45 -3.18
N ARG A 84 -2.65 -13.20 -3.79
CA ARG A 84 -2.61 -13.44 -5.23
C ARG A 84 -3.85 -14.27 -5.59
N VAL A 85 -4.97 -13.62 -5.84
CA VAL A 85 -6.12 -14.23 -6.54
C VAL A 85 -6.04 -13.90 -8.01
#